data_AF-A0A1J5MXY6-F1
#
_entry.id   AF-A0A1J5MXY6-F1
#
_cell.length_a   1.000
_cell.length_b   1.000
_cell.length_c   1.000
_cell.angle_alpha   90.00
_cell.angle_beta   90.00
_cell.angle_gamma   90.00
#
_symmetry.space_group_name_H-M   'P 1'
#
loop_
_entity.id
_entity.type
_entity.pdbx_description
1 polymer ?
#
loop_
_entity_poly.entity_id
_entity_poly.type
_entity_poly.pdbx_seq_one_letter_code
_entity_poly.pdbx_strand_id
1 'polypeptide(L)'
;MPKRAGSGKRFPVGSFAVFFFLVAVAGLVYFQTDLFWPGSPERGLSGLVSVRGSVSLERLALSDQEIAAINRAVAQYRDTFSKVDLVVDTVGHEEEITPSTVLVFAVELQTNGDLVVKSWSRKIPRGDMVSQLVGYMGKAAREYKEFKRFPDVKQNFKTLYI
;
A
#
# COMPACT_ATOMS: atom_id res chain seq x y z
N MET A 1 -59.44 -7.41 48.01
CA MET A 1 -58.04 -7.17 47.59
C MET A 1 -57.31 -8.51 47.54
N PRO A 2 -56.71 -8.86 46.39
CA PRO A 2 -55.28 -9.20 46.40
C PRO A 2 -54.51 -8.62 45.18
N LYS A 3 -53.32 -8.06 45.43
CA LYS A 3 -52.28 -7.73 44.45
C LYS A 3 -51.46 -8.99 44.13
N ARG A 4 -51.22 -9.30 42.85
CA ARG A 4 -50.11 -10.16 42.38
C ARG A 4 -49.56 -9.53 41.09
N ALA A 5 -48.41 -8.87 41.17
CA ALA A 5 -47.06 -9.42 41.04
C ALA A 5 -46.60 -9.35 39.57
N GLY A 6 -45.84 -8.28 39.27
CA GLY A 6 -45.27 -8.01 37.95
C GLY A 6 -44.27 -9.08 37.54
N SER A 7 -44.41 -9.53 36.29
CA SER A 7 -43.51 -10.44 35.61
C SER A 7 -42.13 -9.78 35.41
N GLY A 8 -41.14 -10.25 36.17
CA GLY A 8 -39.74 -9.91 35.96
C GLY A 8 -39.22 -10.59 34.69
N LYS A 9 -39.01 -9.81 33.62
CA LYS A 9 -38.35 -10.26 32.40
C LYS A 9 -36.92 -10.67 32.74
N ARG A 10 -36.63 -11.97 32.71
CA ARG A 10 -35.27 -12.52 32.78
C ARG A 10 -34.53 -12.10 31.51
N PHE A 11 -33.65 -11.13 31.62
CA PHE A 11 -32.74 -10.76 30.52
C PHE A 11 -31.74 -11.90 30.30
N PRO A 12 -31.53 -12.36 29.05
CA PRO A 12 -30.67 -13.50 28.77
C PRO A 12 -29.20 -13.07 28.92
N VAL A 13 -28.61 -13.43 30.07
CA VAL A 13 -27.19 -13.22 30.40
C VAL A 13 -26.25 -13.78 29.32
N GLY A 14 -26.70 -14.80 28.57
CA GLY A 14 -25.96 -15.39 27.46
C GLY A 14 -25.68 -14.43 26.30
N SER A 15 -26.56 -13.46 26.02
CA SER A 15 -26.36 -12.52 24.91
C SER A 15 -25.27 -11.48 25.19
N PHE A 16 -25.12 -11.08 26.46
CA PHE A 16 -24.06 -10.15 26.86
C PHE A 16 -22.68 -10.81 26.84
N ALA A 17 -22.57 -12.07 27.29
CA ALA A 17 -21.31 -12.80 27.28
C ALA A 17 -20.73 -12.98 25.87
N VAL A 18 -21.59 -13.27 24.88
CA VAL A 18 -21.16 -13.40 23.47
C VAL A 18 -20.71 -12.05 22.90
N PHE A 19 -21.41 -10.97 23.23
CA PHE A 19 -21.03 -9.63 22.77
C PHE A 19 -19.67 -9.19 23.33
N PHE A 20 -19.44 -9.40 24.63
CA PHE A 20 -18.13 -9.10 25.25
C PHE A 20 -17.01 -9.97 24.68
N PHE A 21 -17.29 -11.24 24.37
CA PHE A 21 -16.31 -12.12 23.75
C PHE A 21 -15.94 -11.66 22.33
N LEU A 22 -16.91 -11.21 21.54
CA LEU A 22 -16.67 -10.66 20.20
C LEU A 22 -15.90 -9.34 20.24
N VAL A 23 -16.19 -8.46 21.20
CA VAL A 23 -15.42 -7.21 21.40
C VAL A 23 -13.99 -7.50 21.83
N ALA A 24 -13.77 -8.49 22.70
CA ALA A 24 -12.43 -8.90 23.13
C ALA A 24 -11.62 -9.51 21.96
N VAL A 25 -12.25 -10.35 21.12
CA VAL A 25 -11.61 -10.90 19.92
C VAL A 25 -11.30 -9.81 18.90
N ALA A 26 -12.22 -8.85 18.68
CA ALA A 26 -11.97 -7.71 17.79
C ALA A 26 -10.82 -6.82 18.30
N GLY A 27 -10.77 -6.57 19.62
CA GLY A 27 -9.67 -5.86 20.25
C GLY A 27 -8.35 -6.60 20.12
N LEU A 28 -8.33 -7.93 20.29
CA LEU A 28 -7.13 -8.74 20.17
C LEU A 28 -6.60 -8.80 18.73
N VAL A 29 -7.48 -8.80 17.72
CA VAL A 29 -7.09 -8.66 16.31
C VAL A 29 -6.51 -7.26 16.02
N TYR A 30 -7.13 -6.20 16.56
CA TYR A 30 -6.63 -4.83 16.40
C TYR A 30 -5.25 -4.63 17.05
N PHE A 31 -5.03 -5.20 18.24
CA PHE A 31 -3.75 -5.12 18.93
C PHE A 31 -2.68 -6.06 18.36
N GLN A 32 -3.04 -7.24 17.83
CA GLN A 32 -2.06 -8.08 17.12
C GLN A 32 -1.57 -7.42 15.83
N THR A 33 -2.39 -6.61 15.14
CA THR A 33 -1.90 -5.84 13.98
C THR A 33 -0.89 -4.75 14.35
N ASP A 34 -0.94 -4.21 15.57
CA ASP A 34 -0.03 -3.15 16.04
C ASP A 34 1.21 -3.67 16.79
N LEU A 35 1.09 -4.73 17.59
CA LEU A 35 2.19 -5.25 18.44
C LEU A 35 3.24 -6.07 17.67
N PHE A 36 2.91 -6.58 16.48
CA PHE A 36 3.86 -7.25 15.60
C PHE A 36 4.57 -6.30 14.64
N TRP A 37 4.59 -4.98 14.88
CA TRP A 37 5.33 -4.03 14.06
C TRP A 37 6.77 -3.86 14.59
N PRO A 38 7.77 -4.59 14.07
CA PRO A 38 9.14 -4.46 14.54
C PRO A 38 9.81 -3.35 13.73
N GLY A 39 10.22 -2.30 14.42
CA GLY A 39 11.11 -1.29 13.88
C GLY A 39 10.37 -0.04 13.41
N SER A 40 10.55 1.05 14.16
CA SER A 40 10.53 2.38 13.58
C SER A 40 11.65 2.41 12.53
N PRO A 41 11.34 2.46 11.21
CA PRO A 41 12.38 2.62 10.21
C PRO A 41 12.86 4.07 10.28
N GLU A 42 14.14 4.29 9.95
CA GLU A 42 14.67 5.61 9.61
C GLU A 42 13.63 6.38 8.78
N ARG A 43 13.35 7.64 9.14
CA ARG A 43 12.41 8.51 8.41
C ARG A 43 12.89 8.63 6.95
N GLY A 44 12.41 7.75 6.09
CA GLY A 44 12.89 7.66 4.72
C GLY A 44 12.25 6.52 3.94
N LEU A 45 12.08 6.75 2.64
CA LEU A 45 11.84 5.68 1.70
C LEU A 45 13.09 4.77 1.62
N SER A 46 12.87 3.48 1.35
CA SER A 46 13.94 2.54 1.06
C SER A 46 14.88 3.11 0.00
N GLY A 47 16.20 2.93 0.14
CA GLY A 47 17.19 3.42 -0.82
C GLY A 47 17.05 2.84 -2.24
N LEU A 48 16.14 1.87 -2.44
CA LEU A 48 15.74 1.36 -3.76
C LEU A 48 14.70 2.26 -4.45
N VAL A 49 14.06 3.17 -3.73
CA VAL A 49 13.03 4.08 -4.23
C VAL A 49 13.63 5.45 -4.50
N SER A 50 13.41 5.96 -5.72
CA SER A 50 13.76 7.32 -6.12
C SER A 50 12.52 8.01 -6.65
N VAL A 51 12.28 9.26 -6.23
CA VAL A 51 11.21 10.10 -6.78
C VAL A 51 11.83 11.11 -7.73
N ARG A 52 11.25 11.23 -8.93
CA ARG A 52 11.63 12.19 -9.97
C ARG A 52 10.37 12.91 -10.46
N GLY A 53 10.54 14.09 -11.05
CA GLY A 53 9.45 14.91 -11.57
C GLY A 53 9.44 16.30 -10.94
N SER A 54 8.35 17.03 -11.13
CA SER A 54 8.15 18.39 -10.57
C SER A 54 7.83 18.38 -9.08
N VAL A 55 7.47 17.22 -8.52
CA VAL A 55 7.14 17.06 -7.11
C VAL A 55 8.26 16.34 -6.35
N SER A 56 8.82 17.00 -5.35
CA SER A 56 9.80 16.38 -4.45
C SER A 56 9.13 15.48 -3.40
N LEU A 57 9.91 14.57 -2.81
CA LEU A 57 9.41 13.64 -1.80
C LEU A 57 8.81 14.36 -0.59
N GLU A 58 9.42 15.46 -0.17
CA GLU A 58 8.98 16.27 0.97
C GLU A 58 7.62 16.91 0.66
N ARG A 59 7.42 17.36 -0.58
CA ARG A 59 6.15 17.95 -1.04
C ARG A 59 5.02 16.94 -1.14
N LEU A 60 5.31 15.65 -1.32
CA LEU A 60 4.27 14.61 -1.31
C LEU A 60 3.65 14.42 0.07
N ALA A 61 4.25 14.97 1.13
CA ALA A 61 3.75 14.91 2.51
C ALA A 61 3.28 13.49 2.88
N LEU A 62 4.10 12.48 2.55
CA LEU A 62 3.79 11.09 2.86
C LEU A 62 3.70 10.89 4.37
N SER A 63 2.60 10.30 4.81
CA SER A 63 2.46 9.86 6.19
C SER A 63 3.41 8.70 6.50
N ASP A 64 3.72 8.49 7.78
CA ASP A 64 4.56 7.36 8.22
C ASP A 64 3.95 6.00 7.80
N GLN A 65 2.63 5.89 7.78
CA GLN A 65 1.91 4.69 7.33
C GLN A 65 2.11 4.43 5.83
N GLU A 66 2.07 5.49 5.01
CA GLU A 66 2.32 5.43 3.58
C GLU A 66 3.77 5.02 3.29
N ILE A 67 4.74 5.63 3.98
CA ILE A 67 6.16 5.28 3.85
C ILE A 67 6.37 3.81 4.22
N ALA A 68 5.78 3.35 5.32
CA ALA A 68 5.87 1.96 5.75
C ALA A 68 5.24 0.99 4.74
N ALA A 69 4.10 1.36 4.12
CA ALA A 69 3.46 0.56 3.09
C ALA A 69 4.33 0.42 1.84
N ILE A 70 4.95 1.51 1.39
CA ILE A 70 5.89 1.49 0.25
C ILE A 70 7.10 0.61 0.58
N ASN A 71 7.73 0.85 1.73
CA ASN A 71 8.92 0.11 2.15
C ASN A 71 8.64 -1.39 2.29
N ARG A 72 7.46 -1.77 2.78
CA ARG A 72 7.02 -3.17 2.84
C ARG A 72 6.87 -3.78 1.45
N ALA A 73 6.23 -3.07 0.53
CA ALA A 73 6.09 -3.55 -0.85
C ALA A 73 7.45 -3.72 -1.54
N VAL A 74 8.35 -2.77 -1.35
CA VAL A 74 9.74 -2.85 -1.85
C VAL A 74 10.46 -4.06 -1.27
N ALA A 75 10.41 -4.25 0.05
CA ALA A 75 11.02 -5.39 0.71
C ALA A 75 10.45 -6.73 0.21
N GLN A 76 9.13 -6.80 0.01
CA GLN A 76 8.45 -7.98 -0.51
C GLN A 76 8.89 -8.37 -1.92
N TYR A 77 9.22 -7.39 -2.77
CA TYR A 77 9.59 -7.61 -4.17
C TYR A 77 11.07 -7.36 -4.49
N ARG A 78 11.94 -7.21 -3.47
CA ARG A 78 13.37 -6.91 -3.63
C ARG A 78 14.14 -7.92 -4.50
N ASP A 79 13.74 -9.19 -4.46
CA ASP A 79 14.39 -10.25 -5.26
C ASP A 79 13.97 -10.19 -6.73
N THR A 80 12.96 -9.38 -7.04
CA THR A 80 12.45 -9.14 -8.41
C THR A 80 12.95 -7.82 -8.95
N PHE A 81 12.86 -6.75 -8.15
CA PHE A 81 13.19 -5.39 -8.54
C PHE A 81 14.42 -4.87 -7.80
N SER A 82 15.43 -4.45 -8.54
CA SER A 82 16.65 -3.80 -8.03
C SER A 82 16.47 -2.30 -7.82
N LYS A 83 15.47 -1.67 -8.45
CA LYS A 83 15.21 -0.23 -8.33
C LYS A 83 13.75 0.09 -8.62
N VAL A 84 13.24 1.11 -7.92
CA VAL A 84 11.89 1.67 -8.08
C VAL A 84 12.03 3.17 -8.32
N ASP A 85 11.83 3.61 -9.55
CA ASP A 85 11.79 5.02 -9.91
C ASP A 85 10.31 5.45 -10.03
N LEU A 86 9.90 6.43 -9.21
CA LEU A 86 8.58 7.05 -9.25
C LEU A 86 8.70 8.36 -10.02
N VAL A 87 7.85 8.55 -11.03
CA VAL A 87 7.73 9.81 -11.76
C VAL A 87 6.43 10.47 -11.32
N VAL A 88 6.54 11.63 -10.67
CA VAL A 88 5.41 12.34 -10.07
C VAL A 88 5.45 13.82 -10.44
N ASP A 89 4.43 14.26 -11.16
CA ASP A 89 4.22 15.67 -11.52
C ASP A 89 2.84 16.15 -11.05
N THR A 90 2.68 17.43 -10.74
CA THR A 90 1.36 18.04 -10.50
C THR A 90 0.65 18.37 -11.82
N VAL A 91 -0.68 18.24 -11.82
CA VAL A 91 -1.50 18.83 -12.89
C VAL A 91 -1.69 20.32 -12.58
N GLY A 92 -0.87 21.18 -13.17
CA GLY A 92 -0.89 22.63 -12.94
C GLY A 92 0.10 23.10 -11.88
N HIS A 93 -0.07 24.35 -11.42
CA HIS A 93 0.71 24.92 -10.31
C HIS A 93 -0.11 24.87 -9.04
N GLU A 94 0.22 23.91 -8.19
CA GLU A 94 -0.34 23.75 -6.85
C GLU A 94 0.77 24.11 -5.86
N GLU A 95 0.50 25.09 -4.97
CA GLU A 95 1.46 25.49 -3.93
C GLU A 95 1.55 24.43 -2.82
N GLU A 96 0.44 23.74 -2.56
CA GLU A 96 0.31 22.71 -1.53
C GLU A 96 -0.30 21.43 -2.11
N ILE A 97 0.31 20.28 -1.77
CA ILE A 97 -0.20 18.98 -2.20
C ILE A 97 -1.06 18.39 -1.09
N THR A 98 -2.35 18.34 -1.36
CA THR A 98 -3.35 17.72 -0.49
C THR A 98 -3.70 16.32 -0.98
N PRO A 99 -4.38 15.46 -0.18
CA PRO A 99 -4.79 14.13 -0.63
C PRO A 99 -5.67 14.13 -1.90
N SER A 100 -6.41 15.21 -2.16
CA SER A 100 -7.25 15.37 -3.35
C SER A 100 -6.52 15.96 -4.56
N THR A 101 -5.29 16.45 -4.40
CA THR A 101 -4.49 17.01 -5.49
C THR A 101 -4.22 15.93 -6.54
N VAL A 102 -4.48 16.25 -7.82
CA VAL A 102 -4.30 15.32 -8.92
C VAL A 102 -2.85 15.35 -9.40
N LEU A 103 -2.24 14.18 -9.41
CA LEU A 103 -0.86 13.95 -9.83
C LEU A 103 -0.82 13.17 -11.14
N VAL A 104 0.11 13.53 -12.03
CA VAL A 104 0.56 12.66 -13.10
C VAL A 104 1.58 11.71 -12.50
N PHE A 105 1.23 10.43 -12.50
CA PHE A 105 1.98 9.38 -11.83
C PHE A 105 2.38 8.29 -12.83
N ALA A 106 3.67 7.95 -12.83
CA ALA A 106 4.21 6.77 -13.51
C ALA A 106 5.25 6.07 -12.64
N VAL A 107 5.47 4.78 -12.91
CA VAL A 107 6.41 3.94 -12.17
C VAL A 107 7.33 3.24 -13.15
N GLU A 108 8.62 3.23 -12.85
CA GLU A 108 9.61 2.41 -13.54
C GLU A 108 10.29 1.48 -12.54
N LEU A 109 10.23 0.18 -12.80
CA LEU A 109 10.79 -0.86 -11.95
C LEU A 109 11.92 -1.55 -12.70
N GLN A 110 13.15 -1.38 -12.23
CA GLN A 110 14.29 -2.08 -12.80
C GLN A 110 14.34 -3.49 -12.19
N THR A 111 14.48 -4.49 -13.04
CA THR A 111 14.62 -5.89 -12.59
C THR A 111 16.09 -6.29 -12.46
N ASN A 112 16.36 -7.37 -11.73
CA ASN A 112 17.71 -7.93 -11.58
C ASN A 112 18.33 -8.50 -12.88
N GLY A 113 17.59 -8.50 -14.00
CA GLY A 113 18.01 -9.06 -15.28
C GLY A 113 18.00 -8.06 -16.43
N ASP A 114 18.31 -6.79 -16.16
CA ASP A 114 18.41 -5.67 -17.10
C ASP A 114 17.11 -5.29 -17.85
N LEU A 115 15.98 -5.90 -17.50
CA LEU A 115 14.66 -5.50 -18.00
C LEU A 115 14.06 -4.41 -17.12
N VAL A 116 13.44 -3.40 -17.75
CA VAL A 116 12.71 -2.32 -17.08
C VAL A 116 11.21 -2.49 -17.29
N VAL A 117 10.44 -2.53 -16.20
CA VAL A 117 8.97 -2.56 -16.26
C VAL A 117 8.45 -1.14 -16.03
N LYS A 118 7.74 -0.57 -17.00
CA LYS A 118 7.22 0.80 -16.96
C LYS A 118 5.71 0.83 -16.92
N SER A 119 5.13 1.74 -16.14
CA SER A 119 3.71 2.02 -16.20
C SER A 119 3.43 3.15 -17.17
N TRP A 120 2.27 3.12 -17.80
CA TRP A 120 1.76 4.31 -18.47
C TRP A 120 1.48 5.43 -17.46
N SER A 121 1.76 6.67 -17.86
CA SER A 121 1.45 7.83 -17.04
C SER A 121 -0.07 7.98 -16.89
N ARG A 122 -0.50 8.27 -15.67
CA ARG A 122 -1.93 8.38 -15.33
C ARG A 122 -2.17 9.50 -14.33
N LYS A 123 -3.35 10.11 -14.43
CA LYS A 123 -3.80 11.13 -13.48
C LYS A 123 -4.49 10.44 -12.32
N ILE A 124 -3.97 10.60 -11.11
CA ILE A 124 -4.54 10.01 -9.89
C ILE A 124 -4.53 11.02 -8.75
N PRO A 125 -5.50 10.97 -7.81
CA PRO A 125 -5.41 11.73 -6.58
C PRO A 125 -4.20 11.30 -5.76
N ARG A 126 -3.56 12.25 -5.06
CA ARG A 126 -2.41 11.98 -4.19
C ARG A 126 -2.73 10.89 -3.15
N GLY A 127 -3.92 10.91 -2.55
CA GLY A 127 -4.34 9.92 -1.55
C GLY A 127 -4.34 8.48 -2.07
N ASP A 128 -4.54 8.28 -3.38
CA ASP A 128 -4.57 6.95 -4.01
C ASP A 128 -3.19 6.53 -4.55
N MET A 129 -2.20 7.42 -4.53
CA MET A 129 -0.89 7.18 -5.13
C MET A 129 -0.19 5.95 -4.55
N VAL A 130 -0.23 5.80 -3.23
CA VAL A 130 0.48 4.72 -2.54
C VAL A 130 -0.17 3.37 -2.79
N SER A 131 -1.50 3.28 -2.68
CA SER A 131 -2.23 2.05 -2.99
C SER A 131 -2.01 1.64 -4.45
N GLN A 132 -1.97 2.64 -5.35
CA GLN A 132 -1.72 2.42 -6.76
C GLN A 132 -0.29 1.92 -7.04
N LEU A 133 0.72 2.47 -6.35
CA LEU A 133 2.10 2.00 -6.43
C LEU A 133 2.22 0.55 -5.98
N VAL A 134 1.71 0.24 -4.78
CA VAL A 134 1.78 -1.11 -4.20
C VAL A 134 1.08 -2.12 -5.12
N GLY A 135 -0.12 -1.78 -5.60
CA GLY A 135 -0.85 -2.61 -6.56
C GLY A 135 -0.08 -2.82 -7.87
N TYR A 136 0.57 -1.76 -8.38
CA TYR A 136 1.37 -1.84 -9.59
C TYR A 136 2.60 -2.74 -9.42
N MET A 137 3.34 -2.60 -8.32
CA MET A 137 4.49 -3.46 -8.00
C MET A 137 4.07 -4.93 -7.94
N GLY A 138 2.94 -5.23 -7.29
CA GLY A 138 2.41 -6.58 -7.23
C GLY A 138 2.01 -7.15 -8.59
N LYS A 139 1.36 -6.34 -9.44
CA LYS A 139 1.04 -6.72 -10.82
C LYS A 139 2.32 -6.97 -11.63
N ALA A 140 3.24 -6.00 -11.65
CA ALA A 140 4.50 -6.09 -12.36
C ALA A 140 5.33 -7.32 -11.95
N ALA A 141 5.36 -7.66 -10.65
CA ALA A 141 6.09 -8.82 -10.18
C ALA A 141 5.49 -10.14 -10.69
N ARG A 142 4.14 -10.24 -10.78
CA ARG A 142 3.47 -11.41 -11.35
C ARG A 142 3.75 -11.54 -12.84
N GLU A 143 3.54 -10.46 -13.59
CA GLU A 143 3.76 -10.41 -15.04
C GLU A 143 5.22 -10.74 -15.38
N TYR A 144 6.18 -10.21 -14.63
CA TYR A 144 7.60 -10.55 -14.81
C TYR A 144 7.92 -12.02 -14.49
N LYS A 145 7.30 -12.60 -13.46
CA LYS A 145 7.45 -14.04 -13.16
C LYS A 145 6.88 -14.92 -14.27
N GLU A 146 5.76 -14.53 -14.86
CA GLU A 146 5.18 -15.22 -16.01
C GLU A 146 6.05 -15.08 -17.26
N PHE A 147 6.49 -13.86 -17.56
CA PHE A 147 7.45 -13.59 -18.63
C PHE A 147 8.71 -14.44 -18.47
N LYS A 148 9.21 -14.61 -17.23
CA LYS A 148 10.38 -15.43 -16.95
C LYS A 148 10.24 -16.90 -17.33
N ARG A 149 9.02 -17.42 -17.49
CA ARG A 149 8.75 -18.80 -17.91
C ARG A 149 9.01 -19.04 -19.41
N PHE A 150 9.08 -17.99 -20.22
CA PHE A 150 9.28 -18.09 -21.67
C PHE A 150 10.70 -17.59 -22.03
N PRO A 151 11.71 -18.47 -22.07
CA PRO A 151 13.12 -18.08 -22.25
C PRO A 151 13.40 -17.39 -23.59
N ASP A 152 12.69 -17.76 -24.65
CA ASP A 152 12.92 -17.23 -26.00
C ASP A 152 12.56 -15.74 -26.13
N VAL A 153 11.69 -15.22 -25.26
CA VAL A 153 11.26 -13.82 -25.28
C VAL A 153 12.26 -12.90 -24.55
N LYS A 154 13.08 -13.44 -23.64
CA LYS A 154 14.05 -12.64 -22.86
C LYS A 154 15.15 -12.02 -23.69
N GLN A 155 15.50 -12.61 -24.83
CA GLN A 155 16.65 -12.17 -25.63
C GLN A 155 16.40 -10.85 -26.38
N ASN A 156 15.14 -10.42 -26.53
CA ASN A 156 14.80 -9.31 -27.42
C ASN A 156 14.14 -8.09 -26.74
N PHE A 157 13.67 -8.19 -25.49
CA PHE A 157 12.90 -7.12 -24.85
C PHE A 157 13.62 -6.52 -23.63
N LYS A 158 13.98 -5.24 -23.75
CA LYS A 158 14.57 -4.45 -22.64
C LYS A 158 13.53 -3.74 -21.78
N THR A 159 12.32 -3.53 -22.29
CA THR A 159 11.27 -2.78 -21.61
C THR A 159 9.93 -3.50 -21.72
N LEU A 160 9.21 -3.61 -20.61
CA LEU A 160 7.85 -4.13 -20.53
C LEU A 160 6.91 -3.02 -20.05
N TYR A 161 5.85 -2.73 -20.80
CA TYR A 161 4.82 -1.75 -20.41
C TYR A 161 3.60 -2.45 -19.83
N ILE A 162 3.13 -2.00 -18.65
CA ILE A 162 2.02 -2.63 -17.88
C ILE A 162 1.02 -1.61 -17.37
#